data_AF-K2D4J2-F1
#
_entry.id   AF-K2D4J2-F1
#
_cell.length_a   1.000
_cell.length_b   1.000
_cell.length_c   1.000
_cell.angle_alpha   90.00
_cell.angle_beta   90.00
_cell.angle_gamma   90.00
#
_symmetry.space_group_name_H-M   'P 1'
#
loop_
_entity.id
_entity.type
_entity.pdbx_description
1 polymer ?
#
loop_
_entity_poly.entity_id
_entity_poly.type
_entity_poly.pdbx_seq_one_letter_code
_entity_poly.pdbx_strand_id
1 'polypeptide(L)' 'MAGRHGNYQVTVKGSRIVKIDMDNKAVMVSGPVPGARNSKVLVKVLE' A
#
# COMPACT_ATOMS: atom_id res chain seq x y z
N MET A 1 2.48 -17.19 -24.44
CA MET A 1 1.58 -18.20 -23.84
C MET A 1 1.01 -17.63 -22.56
N ALA A 2 -0.23 -17.97 -22.21
CA ALA A 2 -0.78 -17.56 -20.92
C ALA A 2 -0.03 -18.26 -19.77
N GLY A 3 0.15 -17.57 -18.65
CA GLY A 3 0.87 -18.06 -17.47
C GLY A 3 0.27 -17.49 -16.19
N ARG A 4 0.88 -17.78 -15.03
CA ARG A 4 0.44 -17.25 -13.74
C ARG A 4 0.66 -15.74 -13.69
N HIS A 5 -0.41 -14.98 -13.43
CA HIS A 5 -0.36 -13.53 -13.23
C HIS A 5 -0.60 -13.17 -11.77
N GLY A 6 0.14 -12.17 -11.26
CA GLY A 6 0.05 -11.70 -9.88
C GLY A 6 0.99 -12.42 -8.90
N ASN A 7 0.81 -12.17 -7.61
CA ASN A 7 1.68 -12.66 -6.53
C ASN A 7 3.17 -12.30 -6.71
N TYR A 8 3.42 -11.08 -7.20
CA TYR A 8 4.73 -10.46 -7.26
C TYR A 8 4.69 -9.14 -6.48
N GLN A 9 5.85 -8.70 -6.00
CA GLN A 9 5.96 -7.44 -5.25
C GLN A 9 5.81 -6.24 -6.18
N VAL A 10 4.98 -5.28 -5.77
CA VAL A 10 4.76 -4.01 -6.49
C VAL A 10 4.93 -2.86 -5.51
N THR A 11 5.59 -1.79 -5.98
CA THR A 11 5.74 -0.53 -5.23
C THR A 11 5.05 0.58 -5.99
N VAL A 12 4.05 1.20 -5.35
CA VAL A 12 3.39 2.41 -5.85
C VAL A 12 4.06 3.63 -5.23
N LYS A 13 4.48 4.59 -6.06
CA LYS A 13 5.13 5.84 -5.64
C LYS A 13 4.15 7.02 -5.78
N GLY A 14 4.41 8.10 -5.03
CA GLY A 14 3.61 9.32 -5.09
C GLY A 14 2.32 9.31 -4.25
N SER A 15 2.06 8.23 -3.51
CA SER A 15 0.97 8.20 -2.53
C SER A 15 1.29 9.12 -1.35
N ARG A 16 0.32 9.95 -0.95
CA ARG A 16 0.44 10.87 0.18
C ARG A 16 -0.23 10.26 1.42
N ILE A 17 0.34 10.51 2.60
CA ILE A 17 -0.33 10.23 3.87
C ILE A 17 -1.35 11.35 4.10
N VAL A 18 -2.64 11.01 4.17
CA VAL A 18 -3.72 12.01 4.31
C VAL A 18 -4.13 12.21 5.75
N LYS A 19 -4.05 11.18 6.58
CA LYS A 19 -4.37 11.24 8.01
C LYS A 19 -3.63 10.13 8.77
N ILE A 20 -3.19 10.44 9.98
CA ILE A 20 -2.76 9.44 10.96
C ILE A 20 -3.81 9.44 12.07
N ASP A 21 -4.46 8.29 12.27
CA ASP A 21 -5.50 8.08 13.26
C ASP A 21 -4.91 7.28 14.44
N MET A 22 -4.54 8.00 15.49
CA MET A 22 -3.82 7.42 16.63
C MET A 22 -4.72 6.51 17.47
N ASP A 23 -6.02 6.83 17.56
CA ASP A 23 -6.99 6.07 18.34
C ASP A 23 -7.18 4.67 17.75
N ASN A 24 -7.29 4.60 16.41
CA ASN A 24 -7.47 3.34 15.70
C ASN A 24 -6.16 2.69 15.24
N LYS A 25 -5.01 3.30 15.53
CA LYS A 25 -3.67 2.88 15.04
C LYS A 25 -3.66 2.69 13.53
N ALA A 26 -4.30 3.60 12.80
CA ALA A 26 -4.49 3.51 11.36
C ALA A 26 -3.80 4.66 10.62
N VAL A 27 -3.23 4.36 9.47
CA VAL A 27 -2.65 5.35 8.55
C VAL A 27 -3.48 5.35 7.27
N MET A 28 -4.01 6.52 6.93
CA MET A 28 -4.78 6.71 5.71
C MET A 28 -3.84 7.23 4.61
N VAL A 29 -3.83 6.54 3.48
CA VAL A 29 -3.00 6.85 2.32
C VAL A 29 -3.90 7.20 1.14
N SER A 30 -3.51 8.21 0.36
CA SER A 30 -4.26 8.58 -0.85
C SER A 30 -4.07 7.54 -1.95
N GLY A 31 -5.17 7.14 -2.58
CA GLY A 31 -5.14 6.25 -3.75
C GLY A 31 -5.00 4.76 -3.41
N PRO A 32 -4.77 3.92 -4.42
CA PRO A 32 -4.75 2.47 -4.25
C PRO A 32 -3.43 1.98 -3.62
N VAL A 33 -3.55 1.11 -2.61
CA VAL A 33 -2.42 0.36 -2.03
C VAL A 33 -2.35 -1.02 -2.71
N PRO A 34 -1.19 -1.47 -3.21
CA PRO A 34 -1.06 -2.75 -3.89
C PRO A 34 -1.27 -3.92 -2.91
N GLY A 35 -1.85 -5.01 -3.42
CA GLY A 35 -2.15 -6.23 -2.67
C GLY A 35 -3.63 -6.41 -2.36
N ALA A 36 -4.00 -7.60 -1.88
CA ALA A 36 -5.36 -7.88 -1.44
C ALA A 36 -5.62 -7.28 -0.04
N ARG A 37 -6.89 -7.14 0.36
CA ARG A 37 -7.27 -6.70 1.71
C ARG A 37 -6.56 -7.56 2.78
N ASN A 38 -6.05 -6.92 3.83
CA ASN A 38 -5.29 -7.53 4.92
C ASN A 38 -3.90 -8.11 4.55
N SER A 39 -3.35 -7.75 3.38
CA SER A 39 -1.96 -8.11 3.04
C SER A 39 -0.97 -7.30 3.89
N LYS A 40 0.20 -7.88 4.17
CA LYS A 40 1.32 -7.13 4.74
C LYS A 40 1.82 -6.11 3.72
N VAL A 41 1.90 -4.85 4.13
CA VAL A 41 2.42 -3.75 3.30
C VAL A 41 3.60 -3.07 3.99
N LEU A 42 4.48 -2.49 3.19
CA LEU A 42 5.59 -1.67 3.66
C LEU A 42 5.36 -0.24 3.19
N VAL A 43 5.28 0.70 4.14
CA VAL A 43 5.19 2.13 3.85
C VAL A 43 6.55 2.75 4.10
N LYS A 44 7.10 3.42 3.08
CA LYS A 44 8.36 4.16 3.16
C LYS A 44 8.11 5.62 2.82
N VAL A 45 8.51 6.51 3.71
CA VAL A 45 8.56 7.95 3.41
C VAL A 45 9.79 8.18 2.54
N LEU A 46 9.59 8.81 1.38
CA LEU A 46 10.68 9.24 0.51
C LEU A 46 11.05 10.66 0.90
N GLU A 47 12.34 10.91 1.05
CA GLU A 47 12.91 12.25 1.26
C GLU A 47 12.88 13.09 -0.02
#